data_AF-A0A8C9LFG1-F1
#
_entry.id   AF-A0A8C9LFG1-F1
#
_cell.length_a   1.000
_cell.length_b   1.000
_cell.length_c   1.000
_cell.angle_alpha   90.00
_cell.angle_beta   90.00
_cell.angle_gamma   90.00
#
_symmetry.space_group_name_H-M   'P 1'
#
loop_
_entity.id
_entity.type
_entity.pdbx_description
1 polymer ?
#
loop_
_entity_poly.entity_id
_entity_poly.type
_entity_poly.pdbx_seq_one_letter_code
_entity_poly.pdbx_strand_id
1 'polypeptide(L)' 'MRPVIVVHGGAGRIFKEREEGCRTGVVRAALQGYGVLKQGGSALDAVEEAVRSMEDDPHFNHSVPTDSFLFSNLT' A
#
# COMPACT_ATOMS: atom_id res chain seq x y z
N MET A 1 -12.94 0.91 -21.42
CA MET A 1 -12.48 1.98 -20.53
C MET A 1 -11.00 1.74 -20.24
N ARG A 2 -10.14 2.76 -20.11
CA ARG A 2 -8.74 2.55 -19.71
C ARG A 2 -8.68 2.37 -18.19
N PRO A 3 -8.17 1.24 -17.67
CA PRO A 3 -8.13 1.01 -16.23
C PRO A 3 -7.10 1.93 -15.55
N VAL A 4 -7.40 2.31 -14.31
CA VAL A 4 -6.54 3.11 -13.43
C VAL A 4 -6.58 2.48 -12.05
N ILE A 5 -5.44 2.45 -11.37
CA ILE A 5 -5.33 2.06 -9.96
C ILE A 5 -4.55 3.13 -9.22
N VAL A 6 -4.94 3.40 -7.98
CA VAL A 6 -4.26 4.33 -7.07
C VAL A 6 -4.00 3.56 -5.78
N VAL A 7 -2.78 3.67 -5.26
CA VAL A 7 -2.33 3.02 -4.02
C VAL A 7 -1.74 4.07 -3.10
N HIS A 8 -2.01 3.98 -1.80
CA HIS A 8 -1.46 4.86 -0.78
C HIS A 8 -1.05 4.05 0.45
N GLY A 9 0.00 4.49 1.15
CA GLY A 9 0.35 4.00 2.48
C GLY A 9 -0.53 4.62 3.58
N GLY A 10 -0.17 4.39 4.84
CA GLY A 10 -0.84 5.05 5.97
C GLY A 10 -0.56 6.56 6.06
N ALA A 11 -1.41 7.26 6.81
CA ALA A 11 -1.14 8.65 7.19
C ALA A 11 -0.14 8.67 8.36
N GLY A 12 0.96 9.44 8.25
CA GLY A 12 1.95 9.53 9.31
C GLY A 12 3.26 10.16 8.87
N ARG A 13 4.14 10.46 9.83
CA ARG A 13 5.48 10.96 9.52
C ARG A 13 6.35 9.83 8.99
N ILE A 14 6.86 9.98 7.78
CA ILE A 14 7.85 9.06 7.19
C ILE A 14 9.24 9.58 7.53
N PHE A 15 10.02 8.80 8.28
CA PHE A 15 11.43 9.10 8.53
C PHE A 15 12.26 8.81 7.27
N LYS A 16 13.37 9.54 7.06
CA LYS A 16 14.19 9.43 5.84
C LYS A 16 14.65 8.00 5.58
N GLU A 17 14.94 7.25 6.63
CA GLU A 17 15.40 5.86 6.57
C GLU A 17 14.33 4.91 6.03
N ARG A 18 13.04 5.29 6.14
CA ARG A 18 11.90 4.51 5.65
C ARG A 18 11.35 5.02 4.32
N GLU A 19 11.71 6.23 3.90
CA GLU A 19 11.14 6.91 2.73
C GLU A 19 11.28 6.08 1.45
N GLU A 20 12.48 5.58 1.16
CA GLU A 20 12.73 4.80 -0.06
C GLU A 20 12.02 3.45 -0.04
N GLY A 21 11.95 2.80 1.13
CA GLY A 21 11.21 1.55 1.31
C GLY A 21 9.72 1.73 1.11
N CYS A 22 9.11 2.74 1.75
CA CYS A 22 7.70 3.08 1.57
C CYS A 22 7.39 3.47 0.12
N ARG A 23 8.26 4.26 -0.52
CA ARG A 23 8.08 4.63 -1.94
C ARG A 23 8.12 3.41 -2.85
N THR A 24 9.11 2.55 -2.68
CA THR A 24 9.25 1.31 -3.46
C THR A 24 8.07 0.38 -3.25
N GLY A 25 7.61 0.22 -2.00
CA GLY A 25 6.48 -0.63 -1.66
C GLY A 25 5.16 -0.17 -2.30
N VAL A 26 4.85 1.13 -2.29
CA VAL A 26 3.65 1.67 -2.98
C VAL A 26 3.76 1.47 -4.50
N VAL A 27 4.93 1.68 -5.09
CA VAL A 27 5.15 1.42 -6.52
C VAL A 27 4.94 -0.05 -6.86
N ARG A 28 5.46 -0.98 -6.04
CA ARG A 28 5.28 -2.43 -6.22
C ARG A 28 3.80 -2.81 -6.18
N ALA A 29 3.07 -2.36 -5.17
CA ALA A 29 1.65 -2.63 -5.01
C ALA A 29 0.83 -2.09 -6.20
N ALA A 30 1.10 -0.86 -6.64
CA ALA A 30 0.43 -0.27 -7.80
C ALA A 30 0.69 -1.07 -9.09
N LEU A 31 1.94 -1.52 -9.30
CA LEU A 31 2.30 -2.33 -10.47
C LEU A 31 1.64 -3.71 -10.46
N GLN A 32 1.55 -4.38 -9.31
CA GLN A 32 0.90 -5.68 -9.19
C GLN A 32 -0.61 -5.57 -9.48
N GLY A 33 -1.31 -4.64 -8.83
CA GLY A 33 -2.74 -4.42 -9.10
C GLY A 33 -3.01 -3.95 -10.54
N TYR A 34 -2.15 -3.08 -11.10
CA TYR A 34 -2.27 -2.71 -12.51
C TYR A 34 -2.04 -3.90 -13.45
N GLY A 35 -1.16 -4.84 -13.08
CA GLY A 35 -0.94 -6.09 -13.79
C GLY A 35 -2.21 -6.93 -13.93
N VAL A 36 -3.03 -7.01 -12.87
CA VAL A 36 -4.34 -7.68 -12.89
C VAL A 36 -5.30 -6.99 -13.85
N LEU A 37 -5.42 -5.67 -13.77
CA LEU A 37 -6.28 -4.88 -14.67
C LEU A 37 -5.85 -5.01 -16.15
N LYS A 38 -4.54 -5.03 -16.41
CA LYS A 38 -3.98 -5.19 -17.76
C LYS A 38 -4.30 -6.56 -18.36
N GLN A 39 -4.47 -7.58 -17.52
CA GLN A 39 -4.83 -8.94 -17.94
C GLN A 39 -6.35 -9.14 -18.09
N GLY A 40 -7.16 -8.10 -17.86
CA GLY A 40 -8.62 -8.18 -17.92
C GLY A 40 -9.27 -8.70 -16.64
N GLY A 41 -8.53 -8.77 -15.53
CA GLY A 41 -9.06 -9.10 -14.21
C GLY A 41 -10.02 -8.03 -13.68
N SER A 42 -10.78 -8.36 -12.63
CA SER A 42 -11.75 -7.44 -12.07
C SER A 42 -11.09 -6.33 -11.26
N ALA A 43 -11.83 -5.24 -11.03
CA ALA A 43 -11.38 -4.18 -10.13
C ALA A 43 -11.16 -4.71 -8.69
N LEU A 44 -11.96 -5.69 -8.26
CA LEU A 44 -11.83 -6.34 -6.95
C LEU A 44 -10.51 -7.11 -6.84
N ASP A 45 -10.20 -7.94 -7.83
CA ASP A 45 -8.95 -8.71 -7.85
C ASP A 45 -7.72 -7.79 -7.86
N ALA A 46 -7.81 -6.66 -8.58
CA ALA A 46 -6.73 -5.69 -8.68
C ALA A 46 -6.44 -4.97 -7.36
N VAL A 47 -7.48 -4.58 -6.62
CA VAL A 47 -7.28 -3.94 -5.30
C VAL A 47 -6.84 -4.95 -4.25
N GLU A 48 -7.35 -6.19 -4.29
CA GLU A 48 -6.92 -7.27 -3.41
C GLU A 48 -5.43 -7.58 -3.59
N GLU A 49 -4.96 -7.72 -4.84
CA GLU A 49 -3.56 -7.99 -5.13
C GLU A 49 -2.64 -6.83 -4.70
N ALA A 50 -3.07 -5.58 -4.91
CA ALA A 50 -2.33 -4.41 -4.45
C ALA A 50 -2.22 -4.36 -2.91
N VAL A 51 -3.31 -4.63 -2.19
CA VAL A 51 -3.33 -4.62 -0.72
C VAL A 51 -2.53 -5.79 -0.15
N ARG A 52 -2.66 -7.00 -0.69
CA ARG A 52 -1.85 -8.17 -0.29
C ARG A 52 -0.36 -7.86 -0.41
N SER A 53 0.06 -7.24 -1.52
CA SER A 53 1.44 -6.78 -1.69
C SER A 53 1.88 -5.80 -0.60
N MET A 54 1.01 -4.91 -0.14
CA MET A 54 1.33 -4.00 0.96
C MET A 54 1.40 -4.72 2.32
N GLU A 55 0.49 -5.67 2.58
CA GLU A 55 0.49 -6.47 3.82
C GLU A 55 1.76 -7.34 3.96
N ASP A 56 2.27 -7.86 2.84
CA ASP A 56 3.51 -8.62 2.78
C ASP A 56 4.77 -7.73 2.88
N ASP A 57 4.66 -6.41 2.73
CA ASP A 57 5.79 -5.50 2.81
C ASP A 57 6.07 -5.07 4.27
N PRO A 58 7.27 -5.30 4.81
CA PRO A 58 7.62 -4.94 6.18
C PRO A 58 7.58 -3.42 6.46
N HIS A 59 7.55 -2.57 5.43
CA HIS A 59 7.42 -1.13 5.60
C HIS A 59 5.98 -0.69 5.89
N PHE A 60 4.99 -1.53 5.57
CA PHE A 60 3.57 -1.28 5.85
C PHE A 60 2.97 -2.28 6.86
N ASN A 61 3.62 -3.43 7.06
CA ASN A 61 3.19 -4.40 8.06
C ASN A 61 3.56 -3.94 9.49
N HIS A 62 2.55 -3.52 10.26
CA HIS A 62 2.69 -3.03 11.63
C HIS A 62 2.66 -4.16 12.69
N SER A 63 3.27 -5.31 12.42
CA SER A 63 3.37 -6.42 13.40
C SER A 63 4.28 -6.11 14.61
N VAL A 64 4.96 -4.97 14.63
CA VAL A 64 5.65 -4.47 15.84
C VAL A 64 4.65 -3.65 16.66
N PRO A 65 4.56 -3.84 17.99
CA PRO A 65 3.67 -3.07 18.84
C PRO A 65 4.12 -1.60 18.80
N THR A 66 3.51 -0.82 17.93
CA THR A 66 3.63 0.63 17.98
C THR A 66 2.76 1.10 19.13
N ASP A 67 3.36 1.23 20.30
CA ASP A 67 2.76 2.01 21.36
C ASP A 67 2.36 3.39 20.80
N SER A 68 1.05 3.61 20.72
CA SER A 68 0.42 4.92 20.95
C SER A 68 0.63 6.09 19.97
N PHE A 69 0.66 5.92 18.64
CA PHE A 69 0.77 7.11 17.75
C PHE A 69 -0.12 7.25 16.51
N LEU A 70 -1.10 6.37 16.24
CA LEU A 70 -1.88 6.48 14.98
C LEU A 70 -3.42 6.55 15.10
N PHE A 71 -4.01 6.62 16.29
CA PHE A 71 -5.47 6.75 16.42
C PHE A 71 -5.97 7.94 17.26
N SER A 72 -5.14 8.92 17.61
CA SER A 72 -5.54 10.03 18.50
C SER A 72 -5.93 11.34 17.82
N ASN A 73 -6.07 11.42 16.49
CA ASN A 73 -6.43 12.69 15.82
C ASN A 73 -7.56 12.59 14.79
N LEU A 74 -8.55 11.73 15.04
CA LEU A 74 -9.85 11.79 14.36
C LEU A 74 -11.00 11.65 15.38
N THR A 75 -11.18 12.70 16.19
CA THR A 75 -12.46 13.16 16.74
C THR A 75 -12.43 14.68 16.81
#